data_AF-A0A9E3VDW3-F1
#
_entry.id   AF-A0A9E3VDW3-F1
#
_cell.length_a   1.000
_cell.length_b   1.000
_cell.length_c   1.000
_cell.angle_alpha   90.00
_cell.angle_beta   90.00
_cell.angle_gamma   90.00
#
_symmetry.space_group_name_H-M   'P 1'
#
loop_
_entity.id
_entity.type
_entity.pdbx_description
1 polymer ?
#
loop_
_entity_poly.entity_id
_entity_poly.type
_entity_poly.pdbx_seq_one_letter_code
_entity_poly.pdbx_strand_id
1 'polypeptide(L)'
;MLTLALVSSLVVAAPPAVVTVELVPPESVLLVDGKKKGNNTKPLVIKMTPGKHLLRVENKGDAHEEELVVKAGEKKTWKWQFE
;
A
#
# COMPACT_ATOMS: atom_id res chain seq x y z
N MET A 1 13.94 44.74 11.93
CA MET A 1 13.87 43.32 12.34
C MET A 1 12.60 42.75 11.75
N LEU A 2 12.70 41.89 10.72
CA LEU A 2 11.54 41.33 10.01
C LEU A 2 11.28 39.93 10.56
N THR A 3 10.15 39.73 11.24
CA THR A 3 9.75 38.42 11.78
C THR A 3 9.10 37.60 10.67
N LEU A 4 9.75 36.52 10.25
CA LEU A 4 9.19 35.50 9.37
C LEU A 4 8.04 34.78 10.10
N ALA A 5 6.81 34.94 9.61
CA ALA A 5 5.67 34.16 10.07
C ALA A 5 5.78 32.74 9.47
N LEU A 6 6.01 31.75 10.34
CA LEU A 6 5.96 30.34 9.99
C LEU A 6 4.47 29.95 9.83
N VAL A 7 3.99 29.92 8.59
CA VAL A 7 2.67 29.33 8.29
C VAL A 7 2.78 27.81 8.39
N SER A 8 2.46 27.28 9.56
CA SER A 8 2.31 25.84 9.76
C SER A 8 0.98 25.42 9.14
N SER A 9 1.02 25.07 7.86
CA SER A 9 -0.15 24.50 7.17
C SER A 9 -0.48 23.16 7.83
N LEU A 10 -1.55 23.12 8.62
CA LEU A 10 -2.19 21.86 8.99
C LEU A 10 -2.73 21.22 7.72
N VAL A 11 -1.91 20.39 7.08
CA VAL A 11 -2.42 19.42 6.11
C VAL A 11 -3.28 18.45 6.92
N VAL A 12 -4.59 18.59 6.80
CA VAL A 12 -5.54 17.59 7.33
C VAL A 12 -5.22 16.29 6.59
N ALA A 13 -4.36 15.47 7.18
CA ALA A 13 -3.99 14.19 6.61
C ALA A 13 -5.24 13.31 6.61
N ALA A 14 -5.77 13.04 5.42
CA ALA A 14 -6.89 12.13 5.26
C ALA A 14 -6.56 10.79 5.94
N PRO A 15 -7.53 10.16 6.63
CA PRO A 15 -7.25 8.91 7.34
C PRO A 15 -6.71 7.84 6.37
N PRO A 16 -5.68 7.08 6.77
CA PRO A 16 -5.10 6.06 5.90
C PRO A 16 -6.14 4.97 5.62
N ALA A 17 -6.10 4.43 4.40
CA ALA A 17 -6.77 3.19 4.07
C ALA A 17 -6.04 2.01 4.72
N VAL A 18 -6.78 0.95 5.05
CA VAL A 18 -6.25 -0.30 5.56
C VAL A 18 -6.56 -1.39 4.54
N VAL A 19 -5.51 -1.94 3.94
CA VAL A 19 -5.63 -3.03 2.97
C VAL A 19 -5.09 -4.30 3.58
N THR A 20 -5.94 -5.32 3.67
CA THR A 20 -5.54 -6.69 4.01
C THR A 20 -5.18 -7.40 2.71
N VAL A 21 -3.96 -7.92 2.62
CA VAL A 21 -3.43 -8.58 1.43
C VAL A 21 -3.38 -10.08 1.69
N GLU A 22 -3.92 -10.85 0.74
CA GLU A 22 -3.76 -12.31 0.67
C GLU A 22 -3.07 -12.66 -0.65
N LEU A 23 -1.90 -13.28 -0.57
CA LEU A 23 -1.14 -13.77 -1.73
C LEU A 23 -1.08 -15.30 -1.71
N VAL A 24 -1.34 -15.91 -2.86
CA VAL A 24 -1.13 -17.33 -3.08
C VAL A 24 -0.18 -17.49 -4.28
N PRO A 25 0.98 -18.16 -4.13
CA PRO A 25 1.42 -18.90 -2.95
C PRO A 25 2.07 -18.00 -1.86
N PRO A 26 2.21 -18.45 -0.60
CA PRO A 26 2.61 -17.61 0.54
C PRO A 26 4.04 -17.07 0.47
N GLU A 27 4.91 -17.69 -0.33
CA GLU A 27 6.27 -17.21 -0.59
C GLU A 27 6.33 -15.99 -1.52
N SER A 28 5.21 -15.57 -2.09
CA SER A 28 5.11 -14.38 -2.94
C SER A 28 5.46 -13.12 -2.16
N VAL A 29 6.20 -12.22 -2.80
CA VAL A 29 6.65 -10.95 -2.23
C VAL A 29 5.76 -9.83 -2.76
N LEU A 30 5.20 -9.02 -1.87
CA LEU A 30 4.48 -7.81 -2.25
C LEU A 30 5.37 -6.57 -2.11
N LEU A 31 5.36 -5.76 -3.15
CA LEU A 31 5.86 -4.40 -3.18
C LEU A 31 4.69 -3.45 -3.39
N VAL A 32 4.72 -2.31 -2.69
CA VAL A 32 3.75 -1.23 -2.84
C VAL A 32 4.52 0.03 -3.21
N ASP A 33 4.24 0.60 -4.37
CA ASP A 33 4.97 1.75 -4.94
C ASP A 33 6.49 1.52 -4.98
N GLY A 34 6.88 0.31 -5.37
CA GLY A 34 8.28 -0.14 -5.40
C GLY A 34 8.90 -0.45 -4.03
N LYS A 35 8.17 -0.26 -2.92
CA LYS A 35 8.66 -0.58 -1.57
C LYS A 35 8.21 -1.98 -1.14
N LYS A 36 9.16 -2.89 -0.94
CA LYS A 36 8.91 -4.23 -0.41
C LYS A 36 8.21 -4.16 0.96
N LYS A 37 7.04 -4.78 1.07
CA LYS A 37 6.25 -4.85 2.31
C LYS A 37 6.42 -6.17 3.06
N GLY A 38 6.71 -7.26 2.33
CA GLY A 38 6.93 -8.58 2.93
C GLY A 38 6.41 -9.69 2.03
N ASN A 39 6.22 -10.87 2.62
CA ASN A 39 5.61 -12.04 1.99
C ASN A 39 4.38 -12.51 2.77
N ASN A 40 3.47 -13.24 2.13
CA ASN A 40 2.20 -13.66 2.73
C ASN A 40 2.30 -14.91 3.64
N THR A 41 3.44 -15.07 4.34
CA THR A 41 3.57 -16.09 5.40
C THR A 41 2.78 -15.74 6.66
N LYS A 42 2.36 -14.46 6.79
CA LYS A 42 1.44 -13.94 7.80
C LYS A 42 0.46 -12.98 7.10
N PRO A 43 -0.75 -12.74 7.65
CA PRO A 43 -1.67 -11.75 7.10
C PRO A 43 -1.00 -10.37 6.96
N LEU A 44 -0.87 -9.88 5.73
CA LEU A 44 -0.32 -8.54 5.48
C LEU A 44 -1.42 -7.51 5.66
N VAL A 45 -1.29 -6.65 6.66
CA VAL A 45 -2.18 -5.50 6.86
C VAL A 45 -1.38 -4.23 6.60
N ILE A 46 -1.71 -3.53 5.53
CA ILE A 46 -0.95 -2.38 5.04
C ILE A 46 -1.79 -1.12 5.19
N LYS A 47 -1.20 -0.10 5.82
CA LYS A 47 -1.76 1.24 5.82
C LYS A 47 -1.29 1.97 4.58
N MET A 48 -2.23 2.44 3.76
CA MET A 48 -1.97 3.11 2.50
C MET A 48 -2.55 4.52 2.56
N THR A 49 -1.90 5.48 1.92
CA THR A 49 -2.47 6.82 1.77
C THR A 49 -3.67 6.74 0.83
N PRO A 50 -4.66 7.63 0.95
CA PRO A 50 -5.73 7.69 -0.02
C PRO A 50 -5.18 8.09 -1.39
N GLY A 51 -5.56 7.37 -2.45
CA GLY A 51 -5.05 7.61 -3.79
C GLY A 51 -4.81 6.32 -4.57
N LYS A 52 -4.07 6.46 -5.67
CA LYS A 52 -3.61 5.34 -6.50
C LYS A 52 -2.29 4.82 -5.97
N HIS A 53 -2.17 3.50 -5.92
CA HIS A 53 -0.96 2.80 -5.51
C HIS A 53 -0.67 1.65 -6.46
N LEU A 54 0.60 1.43 -6.77
CA LEU A 54 1.02 0.31 -7.60
C LEU A 54 1.37 -0.87 -6.69
N LEU A 55 0.59 -1.94 -6.77
CA LEU A 55 0.89 -3.21 -6.15
C LEU A 55 1.69 -4.05 -7.13
N ARG A 56 2.83 -4.58 -6.69
CA ARG A 56 3.62 -5.52 -7.47
C ARG A 56 3.83 -6.78 -6.66
N VAL A 57 3.45 -7.92 -7.21
CA VAL A 57 3.66 -9.23 -6.60
C VAL A 57 4.72 -9.97 -7.39
N GLU A 58 5.73 -10.48 -6.71
CA GLU A 58 6.81 -11.26 -7.31
C GLU A 58 6.81 -12.68 -6.73
N ASN A 59 6.90 -13.69 -7.60
CA ASN A 59 7.01 -15.10 -7.22
C ASN A 59 7.90 -15.85 -8.21
N LYS A 60 8.96 -16.52 -7.71
CA LYS A 60 9.82 -17.45 -8.50
C LYS A 60 10.32 -16.93 -9.87
N GLY A 61 10.41 -15.63 -10.06
CA GLY A 61 10.85 -15.01 -11.32
C GLY A 61 9.72 -14.35 -12.11
N ASP A 62 8.47 -14.66 -11.80
CA ASP A 62 7.29 -13.99 -12.31
C ASP A 62 6.96 -12.74 -11.50
N ALA A 63 6.45 -11.71 -12.17
CA ALA A 63 5.99 -10.48 -11.56
C ALA A 63 4.64 -10.07 -12.15
N HIS A 64 3.73 -9.64 -11.28
CA HIS A 64 2.45 -9.07 -11.65
C HIS A 64 2.32 -7.68 -11.03
N GLU A 65 1.79 -6.72 -11.80
CA GLU A 65 1.56 -5.35 -11.36
C GLU A 65 0.08 -4.98 -11.51
N GLU A 66 -0.52 -4.45 -10.45
CA GLU A 66 -1.92 -4.01 -10.41
C GLU A 66 -2.01 -2.63 -9.75
N GLU A 67 -2.78 -1.71 -10.35
CA GLU A 67 -3.11 -0.44 -9.73
C GLU A 67 -4.29 -0.61 -8.76
N LEU A 68 -4.05 -0.35 -7.48
CA LEU A 68 -5.09 -0.28 -6.46
C LEU A 68 -5.39 1.17 -6.09
N VAL A 69 -6.65 1.57 -6.28
CA VAL A 69 -7.16 2.86 -5.81
C VAL A 69 -7.86 2.66 -4.46
N VAL A 70 -7.44 3.42 -3.45
CA VAL A 70 -8.02 3.39 -2.10
C VAL A 70 -8.49 4.77 -1.66
N LYS A 71 -9.61 4.82 -0.95
CA LYS A 71 -10.20 6.04 -0.40
C LYS A 71 -9.79 6.27 1.06
N ALA A 72 -9.98 7.49 1.54
CA ALA A 72 -9.72 7.86 2.92
C ALA A 72 -10.50 7.00 3.92
N GLY A 73 -9.78 6.36 4.84
CA GLY A 73 -10.35 5.48 5.87
C GLY A 73 -10.95 4.18 5.34
N GLU A 74 -10.75 3.86 4.06
CA GLU A 74 -11.27 2.63 3.46
C GLU A 74 -10.61 1.39 4.08
N LYS A 75 -11.39 0.36 4.35
CA LYS A 75 -10.88 -0.96 4.74
C LYS A 75 -11.23 -1.94 3.63
N LYS A 76 -10.22 -2.52 2.98
CA LYS A 76 -10.42 -3.42 1.84
C LYS A 76 -9.55 -4.66 1.98
N THR A 77 -10.04 -5.78 1.46
CA THR A 77 -9.22 -6.98 1.25
C THR A 77 -8.88 -7.07 -0.23
N TRP A 78 -7.60 -7.24 -0.53
CA TRP A 78 -7.10 -7.50 -1.88
C TRP A 78 -6.44 -8.87 -1.90
N LYS A 79 -6.80 -9.69 -2.89
CA LYS A 79 -6.34 -11.07 -3.00
C LYS A 79 -5.73 -11.26 -4.38
N TRP A 80 -4.56 -11.88 -4.42
CA TRP A 80 -3.89 -12.24 -5.66
C TRP A 80 -3.39 -13.68 -5.62
N GLN A 81 -3.57 -14.38 -6.73
CA GLN A 81 -3.04 -15.72 -6.93
C GLN A 81 -2.41 -15.82 -8.31
N PHE A 82 -1.28 -16.50 -8.41
CA PHE A 82 -0.74 -16.90 -9.71
C PHE A 82 -1.57 -18.05 -10.27
N GLU A 83 -1.89 -18.00 -11.55
CA GLU A 83 -2.58 -19.08 -12.29
C GLU A 83 -1.62 -20.21 -12.67
#